data_AF-A0A2D6XRM8-F1
#
_entry.id   AF-A0A2D6XRM8-F1
#
_cell.length_a   1.000
_cell.length_b   1.000
_cell.length_c   1.000
_cell.angle_alpha   90.00
_cell.angle_beta   90.00
_cell.angle_gamma   90.00
#
_symmetry.space_group_name_H-M   'P 1'
#
loop_
_entity.id
_entity.type
_entity.pdbx_description
1 polymer ?
#
loop_
_entity_poly.entity_id
_entity_poly.type
_entity_poly.pdbx_seq_one_letter_code
_entity_poly.pdbx_strand_id
1 'polypeptide(L)'
;MKRLFLYFIFFFLFFNIEGKANEISPIKQNFEEVFNVGKMLSHDDKFTLYFRSREKAVLAKGKEFNYITDYPQDLYILFNDTGKISPVITYDWFPKKVQELGSSYKLPVFPEDYAYYLLSDNETLILISGIKSIRSNFKFNLKDNKLEKLPSDNKYNLFVSSLLKDCGYKNVNATYKCSYYKPLISKNLIN
;
A
#
# COMPACT_ATOMS: atom_id res chain seq x y z
N MET A 1 -16.48 -29.84 -51.18
CA MET A 1 -16.65 -30.27 -49.78
C MET A 1 -15.41 -30.94 -49.17
N LYS A 2 -14.68 -31.83 -49.87
CA LYS A 2 -13.51 -32.54 -49.30
C LYS A 2 -12.34 -31.64 -48.85
N ARG A 3 -12.03 -30.56 -49.58
CA ARG A 3 -10.96 -29.61 -49.17
C ARG A 3 -11.30 -28.83 -47.90
N LEU A 4 -12.58 -28.48 -47.69
CA LEU A 4 -13.03 -27.75 -46.51
C LEU A 4 -12.94 -28.61 -45.25
N PHE A 5 -13.22 -29.91 -45.38
CA PHE A 5 -13.09 -30.89 -44.31
C PHE A 5 -11.63 -31.06 -43.87
N LEU A 6 -10.68 -30.99 -44.83
CA LEU A 6 -9.24 -31.02 -44.54
C LEU A 6 -8.79 -29.81 -43.72
N TYR A 7 -9.29 -28.60 -44.02
CA TYR A 7 -9.00 -27.42 -43.21
C TYR A 7 -9.58 -27.53 -41.80
N PHE A 8 -10.77 -28.14 -41.65
CA PHE A 8 -11.39 -28.39 -40.36
C PHE A 8 -10.56 -29.37 -39.49
N ILE A 9 -10.04 -30.44 -40.10
CA ILE A 9 -9.15 -31.39 -39.42
C ILE A 9 -7.85 -30.70 -39.00
N PHE A 10 -7.27 -29.87 -39.88
CA PHE A 10 -6.02 -29.16 -39.59
C PHE A 10 -6.22 -28.12 -38.47
N PHE A 11 -7.37 -27.45 -38.43
CA PHE A 11 -7.75 -26.52 -37.36
C PHE A 11 -7.84 -27.23 -36.00
N PHE A 12 -8.52 -28.38 -35.92
CA PHE A 12 -8.63 -29.15 -34.66
C PHE A 12 -7.27 -29.69 -34.18
N LEU A 13 -6.33 -30.01 -35.07
CA LEU A 13 -5.00 -30.47 -34.68
C LEU A 13 -4.17 -29.39 -33.96
N PHE A 14 -4.38 -28.10 -34.25
CA PHE A 14 -3.68 -27.00 -33.59
C PHE A 14 -4.27 -26.62 -32.22
N PHE A 15 -5.55 -26.90 -31.95
CA PHE A 15 -6.20 -26.57 -30.66
C PHE A 15 -5.95 -27.60 -29.54
N ASN A 16 -5.35 -28.75 -29.85
CA ASN A 16 -5.05 -29.79 -28.86
C ASN A 16 -3.63 -29.70 -28.27
N ILE A 17 -2.89 -28.65 -28.58
CA ILE A 17 -1.64 -28.35 -27.87
C ILE A 17 -2.06 -27.71 -26.55
N GLU A 18 -2.10 -28.52 -25.49
CA GLU A 18 -2.16 -28.03 -24.12
C GLU A 18 -0.89 -27.20 -23.90
N GLY A 19 -1.03 -25.88 -24.11
CA GLY A 19 0.03 -24.95 -23.83
C GLY A 19 0.37 -25.12 -22.37
N LYS A 20 1.56 -25.66 -22.06
CA LYS A 20 2.19 -25.48 -20.76
C LYS A 20 2.60 -24.01 -20.65
N ALA A 21 1.61 -23.14 -20.59
CA ALA A 21 1.78 -21.94 -19.83
C ALA A 21 2.01 -22.46 -18.41
N ASN A 22 3.24 -22.31 -17.90
CA ASN A 22 3.44 -22.17 -16.47
C ASN A 22 2.76 -20.84 -16.06
N GLU A 23 1.46 -20.69 -16.33
CA GLU A 23 0.61 -19.77 -15.61
C GLU A 23 0.50 -20.40 -14.24
N ILE A 24 1.46 -20.02 -13.41
CA ILE A 24 1.43 -20.30 -12.01
C ILE A 24 0.16 -19.60 -11.54
N SER A 25 -0.90 -20.40 -11.30
CA SER A 25 -2.01 -20.09 -10.39
C SER A 25 -1.57 -19.00 -9.41
N PRO A 26 -2.32 -17.90 -9.24
CA PRO A 26 -1.79 -16.67 -8.67
C PRO A 26 -1.01 -17.01 -7.41
N ILE A 27 0.30 -16.85 -7.53
CA ILE A 27 1.26 -17.43 -6.60
C ILE A 27 0.96 -16.81 -5.25
N LYS A 28 0.43 -17.62 -4.33
CA LYS A 28 0.28 -17.26 -2.91
C LYS A 28 1.66 -16.96 -2.28
N GLN A 29 2.76 -17.35 -2.95
CA GLN A 29 4.13 -16.85 -2.72
C GLN A 29 4.34 -15.59 -3.57
N ASN A 30 4.67 -14.42 -3.06
CA ASN A 30 5.16 -14.08 -1.74
C ASN A 30 4.82 -12.59 -1.58
N PHE A 31 3.64 -12.25 -1.04
CA PHE A 31 3.30 -10.84 -0.80
C PHE A 31 4.39 -10.13 0.02
N GLU A 32 5.09 -10.89 0.85
CA GLU A 32 6.25 -10.44 1.62
C GLU A 32 7.49 -10.13 0.78
N GLU A 33 7.58 -10.51 -0.50
CA GLU A 33 8.65 -10.04 -1.41
C GLU A 33 8.39 -8.60 -1.84
N VAL A 34 7.11 -8.25 -2.03
CA VAL A 34 6.69 -7.00 -2.67
C VAL A 34 6.14 -5.96 -1.70
N PHE A 35 5.68 -6.41 -0.52
CA PHE A 35 5.14 -5.60 0.55
C PHE A 35 5.79 -5.94 1.90
N ASN A 36 5.93 -4.95 2.76
CA ASN A 36 6.19 -5.14 4.17
C ASN A 36 4.84 -5.38 4.86
N VAL A 37 4.56 -6.58 5.33
CA VAL A 37 3.23 -6.95 5.85
C VAL A 37 3.22 -6.82 7.37
N GLY A 38 2.42 -5.88 7.89
CA GLY A 38 2.24 -5.67 9.33
C GLY A 38 3.41 -4.98 10.04
N LYS A 39 4.65 -5.08 9.55
CA LYS A 39 5.82 -4.36 10.10
C LYS A 39 6.85 -4.00 9.02
N MET A 40 7.61 -2.92 9.23
CA MET A 40 8.67 -2.42 8.36
C MET A 40 9.79 -1.81 9.19
N LEU A 41 11.03 -2.21 8.91
CA LEU A 41 12.24 -1.63 9.51
C LEU A 41 12.60 -0.31 8.79
N SER A 42 13.09 0.69 9.53
CA SER A 42 13.59 1.93 8.93
C SER A 42 14.84 1.67 8.08
N HIS A 43 15.17 2.59 7.17
CA HIS A 43 16.34 2.45 6.29
C HIS A 43 17.67 2.51 7.05
N ASP A 44 17.66 3.04 8.27
CA ASP A 44 18.82 3.14 9.16
C ASP A 44 18.73 2.21 10.38
N ASP A 45 17.79 1.28 10.39
CA ASP A 45 17.54 0.29 11.45
C ASP A 45 17.29 0.86 12.86
N LYS A 46 17.06 2.17 13.02
CA LYS A 46 16.80 2.80 14.33
C LYS A 46 15.39 2.59 14.85
N PHE A 47 14.43 2.32 13.97
CA PHE A 47 13.06 2.07 14.40
C PHE A 47 12.31 1.09 13.49
N THR A 48 11.26 0.50 14.05
CA THR A 48 10.33 -0.37 13.33
C THR A 48 8.94 0.24 13.36
N LEU A 49 8.34 0.44 12.18
CA LEU A 49 6.93 0.75 12.05
C LEU A 49 6.13 -0.54 12.03
N TYR A 50 5.02 -0.61 12.75
CA TYR A 50 4.17 -1.80 12.74
C TYR A 50 2.72 -1.50 13.08
N PHE A 51 1.83 -2.33 12.55
CA PHE A 51 0.41 -2.29 12.88
C PHE A 51 0.14 -3.08 14.16
N ARG A 52 -0.65 -2.48 15.05
CA ARG A 52 -1.09 -3.09 16.29
C ARG A 52 -2.61 -3.05 16.36
N SER A 53 -3.22 -4.24 16.49
CA SER A 53 -4.65 -4.37 16.72
C SER A 53 -5.06 -3.74 18.04
N ARG A 54 -6.19 -3.05 18.02
CA ARG A 54 -6.88 -2.52 19.20
C ARG A 54 -7.72 -3.63 19.83
N GLU A 55 -7.97 -3.50 21.13
CA GLU A 55 -8.85 -4.42 21.87
C GLU A 55 -10.34 -4.16 21.62
N LYS A 56 -10.67 -2.94 21.16
CA LYS A 56 -12.05 -2.50 20.97
C LYS A 56 -12.39 -2.45 19.50
N ALA A 57 -13.54 -3.03 19.16
CA ALA A 57 -14.15 -2.91 17.85
C ALA A 57 -14.54 -1.45 17.55
N VAL A 58 -14.56 -1.09 16.27
CA VAL A 58 -14.99 0.22 15.79
C VAL A 58 -16.18 0.05 14.86
N LEU A 59 -17.26 0.80 15.14
CA LEU A 59 -18.41 0.95 14.24
C LEU A 59 -18.19 2.16 13.34
N ALA A 60 -18.20 1.95 12.03
CA ALA A 60 -17.97 2.98 11.04
C ALA A 60 -19.12 3.07 10.03
N LYS A 61 -19.36 4.28 9.52
CA LYS A 61 -20.35 4.52 8.49
C LYS A 61 -19.85 3.96 7.15
N GLY A 62 -20.60 3.07 6.53
CA GLY A 62 -20.34 2.63 5.16
C GLY A 62 -21.31 3.26 4.16
N LYS A 63 -21.14 2.87 2.89
CA LYS A 63 -21.96 3.40 1.78
C LYS A 63 -23.41 2.89 1.86
N GLU A 64 -23.57 1.58 2.04
CA GLU A 64 -24.87 0.90 2.04
C GLU A 64 -25.28 0.48 3.46
N PHE A 65 -24.32 -0.03 4.23
CA PHE A 65 -24.49 -0.41 5.63
C PHE A 65 -23.31 0.10 6.45
N ASN A 66 -23.52 0.31 7.75
CA ASN A 66 -22.41 0.53 8.69
C ASN A 66 -21.65 -0.78 8.87
N TYR A 67 -20.33 -0.72 8.93
CA TYR A 67 -19.49 -1.88 9.17
C TYR A 67 -18.87 -1.82 10.56
N ILE A 68 -18.68 -2.98 11.16
CA ILE A 68 -17.97 -3.16 12.42
C ILE A 68 -16.63 -3.81 12.07
N THR A 69 -15.54 -3.22 12.53
CA THR A 69 -14.22 -3.82 12.48
C THR A 69 -13.87 -4.27 13.89
N ASP A 70 -13.79 -5.59 14.12
CA ASP A 70 -13.57 -6.16 15.45
C ASP A 70 -12.14 -5.94 15.97
N TYR A 71 -11.16 -5.94 15.06
CA TYR A 71 -9.73 -5.80 15.38
C TYR A 71 -9.03 -4.71 14.54
N PRO A 72 -9.46 -3.44 14.65
CA PRO A 72 -8.88 -2.35 13.88
C PRO A 72 -7.41 -2.16 14.28
N GLN A 73 -6.55 -1.78 13.34
CA GLN A 73 -5.12 -1.62 13.59
C GLN A 73 -4.66 -0.16 13.50
N ASP A 74 -3.99 0.27 14.56
CA ASP A 74 -3.27 1.55 14.60
C ASP A 74 -1.81 1.34 14.15
N LEU A 75 -1.20 2.37 13.57
CA LEU A 75 0.22 2.37 13.24
C LEU A 75 1.04 2.86 14.44
N TYR A 76 2.04 2.08 14.83
CA TYR A 76 2.99 2.38 15.91
C TYR A 76 4.42 2.47 15.39
N ILE A 77 5.25 3.18 16.15
CA ILE A 77 6.71 3.19 16.02
C ILE A 77 7.34 2.54 17.26
N LEU A 78 8.30 1.65 17.04
CA LEU A 78 9.19 1.06 18.03
C LEU A 78 10.59 1.60 17.79
N PHE A 79 11.15 2.34 18.74
CA PHE A 79 12.55 2.77 18.68
C PHE A 79 13.43 1.62 19.13
N ASN A 80 14.25 1.07 18.22
CA ASN A 80 15.00 -0.17 18.43
C ASN A 80 16.04 -0.01 19.54
N ASP A 81 16.66 1.16 19.66
CA ASP A 81 17.69 1.45 20.67
C ASP A 81 17.14 1.46 22.11
N THR A 82 15.91 1.95 22.30
CA THR A 82 15.32 2.18 23.63
C THR A 82 14.20 1.20 23.98
N GLY A 83 13.67 0.48 22.99
CA GLY A 83 12.45 -0.32 23.12
C GLY A 83 11.18 0.52 23.31
N LYS A 84 11.25 1.86 23.25
CA LYS A 84 10.09 2.73 23.44
C LYS A 84 9.12 2.56 22.29
N ILE A 85 7.84 2.40 22.62
CA ILE A 85 6.74 2.29 21.67
C ILE A 85 5.86 3.53 21.75
N SER A 86 5.42 4.06 20.61
CA SER A 86 4.49 5.18 20.58
C SER A 86 3.51 5.06 19.39
N PRO A 87 2.23 5.43 19.58
CA PRO A 87 1.28 5.47 18.47
C PRO A 87 1.64 6.62 17.52
N VAL A 88 1.50 6.39 16.22
CA VAL A 88 1.81 7.36 15.16
C VAL A 88 0.53 7.78 14.45
N ILE A 89 -0.25 6.82 13.97
CA ILE A 89 -1.50 7.06 13.25
C ILE A 89 -2.56 6.13 13.82
N THR A 90 -3.56 6.70 14.50
CA THR A 90 -4.61 5.93 15.18
C THR A 90 -5.96 6.08 14.49
N TYR A 91 -6.82 5.09 14.71
CA TYR A 91 -8.22 5.05 14.27
C TYR A 91 -9.06 6.23 14.80
N ASP A 92 -8.68 6.82 15.94
CA ASP A 92 -9.43 7.94 16.52
C ASP A 92 -9.02 9.30 15.94
N TRP A 93 -7.76 9.42 15.53
CA TRP A 93 -7.16 10.67 15.05
C TRP A 93 -7.21 10.78 13.53
N PHE A 94 -6.85 9.72 12.81
CA PHE A 94 -6.64 9.77 11.36
C PHE A 94 -7.89 10.12 10.56
N PRO A 95 -9.07 9.52 10.79
CA PRO A 95 -10.28 9.86 10.02
C PRO A 95 -10.68 11.32 10.19
N LYS A 96 -10.55 11.86 11.41
CA LYS A 96 -10.83 13.27 11.72
C LYS A 96 -9.88 14.19 10.97
N LYS A 97 -8.58 13.89 11.02
CA LYS A 97 -7.55 14.68 10.34
C LYS A 97 -7.73 14.69 8.82
N VAL A 98 -8.07 13.54 8.24
CA VAL A 98 -8.36 13.44 6.80
C VAL A 98 -9.60 14.26 6.41
N GLN A 99 -10.63 14.26 7.25
CA GLN A 99 -11.82 15.08 7.02
C GLN A 99 -11.49 16.58 7.05
N GLU A 100 -10.68 17.03 8.01
CA GLU A 100 -10.19 18.41 8.11
C GLU A 100 -9.38 18.85 6.88
N LEU A 101 -8.60 17.94 6.29
CA LEU A 101 -7.80 18.21 5.09
C LEU A 101 -8.61 18.29 3.78
N GLY A 102 -9.94 18.24 3.86
CA GLY A 102 -10.81 18.40 2.69
C GLY A 102 -10.80 17.16 1.78
N SER A 103 -11.03 15.99 2.36
CA SER A 103 -11.34 14.80 1.56
C SER A 103 -12.71 14.96 0.90
N SER A 104 -12.78 14.77 -0.42
CA SER A 104 -14.05 14.70 -1.16
C SER A 104 -14.85 13.44 -0.84
N TYR A 105 -14.23 12.49 -0.13
CA TYR A 105 -14.81 11.22 0.27
C TYR A 105 -15.60 11.39 1.58
N LYS A 106 -16.91 11.10 1.53
CA LYS A 106 -17.85 11.33 2.65
C LYS A 106 -17.86 10.23 3.71
N LEU A 107 -17.10 9.15 3.50
CA LEU A 107 -17.00 8.04 4.44
C LEU A 107 -15.69 8.14 5.23
N PRO A 108 -15.67 7.65 6.48
CA PRO A 108 -14.43 7.58 7.25
C PRO A 108 -13.40 6.73 6.51
N VAL A 109 -12.14 7.17 6.58
CA VAL A 109 -10.99 6.43 6.06
C VAL A 109 -10.06 6.14 7.23
N PHE A 110 -9.47 4.95 7.22
CA PHE A 110 -8.74 4.41 8.34
C PHE A 110 -7.27 4.17 8.00
N PRO A 111 -6.38 4.02 9.00
CA PRO A 111 -4.97 3.78 8.77
C PRO A 111 -4.74 2.58 7.85
N GLU A 112 -5.52 1.53 8.02
CA GLU A 112 -5.38 0.28 7.27
C GLU A 112 -5.76 0.41 5.79
N ASP A 113 -6.46 1.47 5.38
CA ASP A 113 -6.88 1.69 3.99
C ASP A 113 -5.72 2.18 3.10
N TYR A 114 -4.52 2.34 3.67
CA TYR A 114 -3.36 2.95 3.02
C TYR A 114 -2.13 2.04 3.04
N ALA A 115 -1.34 2.14 1.97
CA ALA A 115 0.01 1.65 1.88
C ALA A 115 1.00 2.77 2.26
N TYR A 116 1.97 2.44 3.12
CA TYR A 116 2.87 3.40 3.75
C TYR A 116 4.29 3.25 3.20
N TYR A 117 4.75 4.24 2.45
CA TYR A 117 6.11 4.28 1.91
C TYR A 117 6.99 5.18 2.78
N LEU A 118 7.95 4.59 3.48
CA LEU A 118 8.98 5.34 4.19
C LEU A 118 10.05 5.80 3.20
N LEU A 119 10.25 7.11 3.10
CA LEU A 119 11.29 7.69 2.26
C LEU A 119 12.67 7.52 2.90
N SER A 120 13.72 7.72 2.10
CA SER A 120 15.11 7.53 2.53
C SER A 120 15.57 8.50 3.64
N ASP A 121 14.78 9.53 3.94
CA ASP A 121 15.04 10.45 5.05
C ASP A 121 14.70 9.85 6.42
N ASN A 122 14.05 8.68 6.48
CA ASN A 122 13.54 8.04 7.70
C ASN A 122 12.56 8.89 8.52
N GLU A 123 11.99 9.93 7.91
CA GLU A 123 11.08 10.88 8.58
C GLU A 123 9.74 10.98 7.85
N THR A 124 9.74 10.82 6.53
CA THR A 124 8.56 11.05 5.70
C THR A 124 7.90 9.73 5.31
N LEU A 125 6.60 9.62 5.58
CA LEU A 125 5.71 8.59 5.06
C LEU A 125 4.84 9.14 3.93
N ILE A 126 4.84 8.46 2.79
CA ILE A 126 3.85 8.68 1.72
C ILE A 126 2.76 7.62 1.86
N LEU A 127 1.53 8.06 2.06
CA LEU A 127 0.35 7.22 2.23
C LEU A 127 -0.41 7.20 0.91
N ILE A 128 -0.39 6.05 0.24
CA ILE A 128 -1.13 5.82 -1.00
C ILE A 128 -2.35 4.98 -0.66
N SER A 129 -3.54 5.41 -1.09
CA SER A 129 -4.74 4.63 -0.79
C SER A 129 -4.73 3.28 -1.50
N GLY A 130 -5.01 2.21 -0.76
CA GLY A 130 -5.27 0.89 -1.31
C GLY A 130 -6.69 0.74 -1.88
N ILE A 131 -7.59 1.68 -1.58
CA ILE A 131 -8.99 1.62 -1.99
C ILE A 131 -9.22 2.60 -3.15
N LYS A 132 -9.60 2.08 -4.32
CA LYS A 132 -9.81 2.87 -5.55
C LYS A 132 -10.80 4.03 -5.42
N SER A 133 -11.79 3.93 -4.52
CA SER A 133 -12.76 5.01 -4.30
C SER A 133 -12.16 6.21 -3.55
N ILE A 134 -11.05 6.02 -2.84
CA ILE A 134 -10.38 7.08 -2.10
C ILE A 134 -9.24 7.62 -2.98
N ARG A 135 -9.48 8.78 -3.60
CA ARG A 135 -8.52 9.41 -4.52
C ARG A 135 -7.51 10.34 -3.85
N SER A 136 -7.53 10.42 -2.52
CA SER A 136 -6.63 11.32 -1.77
C SER A 136 -5.48 10.52 -1.17
N ASN A 137 -4.27 10.90 -1.55
CA ASN A 137 -3.03 10.42 -0.95
C ASN A 137 -2.52 11.44 0.05
N PHE A 138 -1.73 11.00 1.03
CA PHE A 138 -1.23 11.87 2.08
C PHE A 138 0.28 11.76 2.25
N LYS A 139 0.86 12.83 2.79
CA LYS A 139 2.23 12.87 3.30
C LYS A 139 2.14 13.03 4.80
N PHE A 140 2.86 12.19 5.53
CA PHE A 140 2.94 12.26 6.98
C PHE A 140 4.40 12.41 7.41
N ASN A 141 4.69 13.35 8.29
CA ASN A 141 6.02 13.52 8.89
C ASN A 141 6.04 12.91 10.30
N LEU A 142 6.91 11.93 10.53
CA LEU A 142 7.05 11.17 11.78
C LEU A 142 7.56 12.02 12.96
N LYS A 143 8.30 13.09 12.69
CA LYS A 143 8.92 13.95 13.71
C LYS A 143 7.92 14.97 14.27
N ASP A 144 7.19 15.61 13.38
CA ASP A 144 6.28 16.71 13.72
C ASP A 144 4.80 16.27 13.79
N ASN A 145 4.51 14.99 13.50
CA ASN A 145 3.16 14.42 13.44
C ASN A 145 2.20 15.17 12.50
N LYS A 146 2.75 15.73 11.41
CA LYS A 146 2.00 16.54 10.46
C LYS A 146 1.51 15.70 9.29
N LEU A 147 0.19 15.70 9.07
CA LEU A 147 -0.46 15.09 7.90
C LEU A 147 -0.83 16.19 6.89
N GLU A 148 -0.44 15.99 5.64
CA GLU A 148 -0.72 16.89 4.52
C GLU A 148 -1.33 16.10 3.37
N LYS A 149 -2.30 16.71 2.68
CA LYS A 149 -2.87 16.13 1.46
C LYS A 149 -1.90 16.32 0.31
N LEU A 150 -1.59 15.23 -0.40
CA LEU A 150 -0.78 15.31 -1.61
C LEU A 150 -1.62 15.84 -2.77
N PRO A 151 -1.03 16.67 -3.66
CA PRO A 151 -1.74 17.15 -4.84
C PRO A 151 -2.08 15.99 -5.77
N SER A 152 -3.27 16.06 -6.37
CA SER A 152 -3.79 15.05 -7.30
C SER A 152 -2.91 14.89 -8.55
N ASP A 153 -2.17 15.94 -8.89
CA ASP A 153 -1.39 16.08 -10.11
C ASP A 153 0.03 15.50 -9.96
N ASN A 154 0.44 15.15 -8.74
CA ASN A 154 1.71 14.47 -8.51
C ASN A 154 1.62 13.05 -9.05
N LYS A 155 2.25 12.89 -10.22
CA LYS A 155 2.43 11.62 -10.91
C LYS A 155 3.49 10.79 -10.17
N TYR A 156 3.18 10.33 -8.95
CA TYR A 156 3.98 9.29 -8.31
C TYR A 156 3.94 8.06 -9.23
N ASN A 157 5.09 7.72 -9.81
CA ASN A 157 5.22 6.58 -10.71
C ASN A 157 5.24 5.31 -9.85
N LEU A 158 4.06 4.91 -9.36
CA LEU A 158 3.83 3.62 -8.72
C LEU A 158 4.07 2.53 -9.76
N PHE A 159 5.15 1.79 -9.63
CA PHE A 159 5.49 0.70 -10.54
C PHE A 159 5.01 -0.61 -9.92
N VAL A 160 4.26 -1.40 -10.69
CA VAL A 160 3.79 -2.74 -10.30
C VAL A 160 2.94 -2.74 -9.03
N SER A 161 1.87 -1.95 -8.94
CA SER A 161 0.87 -2.01 -7.84
C SER A 161 1.41 -2.04 -6.38
N SER A 162 2.68 -1.73 -6.14
CA SER A 162 3.38 -2.06 -4.90
C SER A 162 4.61 -1.20 -4.65
N LEU A 163 5.52 -1.01 -5.60
CA LEU A 163 6.76 -0.28 -5.36
C LEU A 163 6.65 1.19 -5.79
N LEU A 164 7.12 2.10 -4.93
CA LEU A 164 7.28 3.51 -5.29
C LEU A 164 8.69 3.73 -5.80
N LYS A 165 8.81 4.23 -7.02
CA LYS A 165 10.09 4.57 -7.65
C LYS A 165 10.29 6.07 -7.62
N ASP A 166 11.37 6.50 -6.98
CA ASP A 166 11.84 7.89 -7.02
C ASP A 166 13.19 7.94 -7.71
N CYS A 167 13.30 8.70 -8.79
CA CYS A 167 14.53 8.84 -9.52
C CYS A 167 14.83 10.29 -9.84
N GLY A 168 16.08 10.68 -9.59
CA GLY A 168 16.51 12.02 -9.92
C GLY A 168 17.96 12.29 -9.56
N TYR A 169 18.33 13.54 -9.74
CA TYR A 169 19.59 14.09 -9.28
C TYR A 169 19.36 14.77 -7.94
N LYS A 170 20.10 14.37 -6.90
CA LYS A 170 20.00 15.02 -5.58
C LYS A 170 20.40 16.50 -5.63
N ASN A 171 21.37 16.84 -6.50
CA ASN A 171 21.81 18.20 -6.81
C ASN A 171 22.58 18.21 -8.15
N VAL A 172 23.02 19.38 -8.61
CA VAL A 172 23.71 19.58 -9.91
C VAL A 172 24.96 18.71 -10.07
N ASN A 173 25.61 18.35 -8.97
CA ASN A 173 26.84 17.56 -8.96
C ASN A 173 26.61 16.08 -8.62
N ALA A 174 25.36 15.67 -8.36
CA ALA A 174 25.04 14.30 -8.01
C ALA A 174 24.91 13.43 -9.26
N THR A 175 25.17 12.13 -9.13
CA THR A 175 24.79 11.16 -10.14
C THR A 175 23.29 10.88 -10.07
N TYR A 176 22.70 10.54 -11.22
CA TYR A 176 21.32 10.08 -11.30
C TYR A 176 21.17 8.82 -10.44
N LYS A 177 20.23 8.82 -9.51
CA LYS A 177 19.92 7.67 -8.66
C LYS A 177 18.44 7.35 -8.72
N CYS A 178 18.14 6.07 -8.65
CA CYS A 178 16.79 5.54 -8.53
C CYS A 178 16.67 4.76 -7.23
N SER A 179 15.70 5.13 -6.39
CA SER A 179 15.33 4.42 -5.17
C SER A 179 13.99 3.74 -5.38
N TYR A 180 13.89 2.50 -4.89
CA TYR A 180 12.65 1.74 -4.87
C TYR A 180 12.23 1.54 -3.42
N TYR A 181 11.01 1.96 -3.09
CA TYR A 181 10.47 1.87 -1.74
C TYR A 181 9.38 0.81 -1.70
N LYS A 182 9.58 -0.15 -0.80
CA LYS A 182 8.63 -1.19 -0.49
C LYS A 182 7.67 -0.70 0.59
N PRO A 183 6.35 -0.72 0.36
CA PRO A 183 5.39 -0.16 1.29
C PRO A 183 5.10 -1.11 2.44
N LEU A 184 4.78 -0.52 3.59
CA LEU A 184 4.13 -1.20 4.69
C LEU A 184 2.61 -1.22 4.47
N ILE A 185 1.99 -2.40 4.59
CA ILE A 185 0.53 -2.57 4.50
C ILE A 185 0.00 -3.32 5.72
N SER A 186 -1.26 -3.05 6.07
CA SER A 186 -1.97 -3.81 7.11
C SER A 186 -2.17 -5.25 6.66
N LYS A 187 -2.15 -6.18 7.62
CA LYS A 187 -2.53 -7.58 7.39
C LYS A 187 -3.99 -7.70 6.95
N ASN A 188 -4.85 -6.79 7.42
CA ASN A 188 -6.28 -6.77 7.09
C ASN A 188 -6.56 -6.40 5.63
N LEU A 189 -5.58 -5.87 4.88
CA LEU A 189 -5.74 -5.60 3.44
C LEU A 189 -5.55 -6.84 2.55
N ILE A 190 -4.91 -7.89 3.06
CA ILE A 190 -4.54 -9.09 2.28
C ILE A 190 -5.52 -10.24 2.54
N ASN A 191 -6.19 -10.22 3.70
CA ASN A 191 -7.10 -11.29 4.15
C ASN A 191 -8.52 -11.15 3.61
#